data_AF-A0A918ITT9-F1
#
_entry.id   AF-A0A918ITT9-F1
#
_cell.length_a   1.000
_cell.length_b   1.000
_cell.length_c   1.000
_cell.angle_alpha   90.00
_cell.angle_beta   90.00
_cell.angle_gamma   90.00
#
_symmetry.space_group_name_H-M   'P 1'
#
loop_
_entity.id
_entity.type
_entity.pdbx_description
1 polymer ?
#
loop_
_entity_poly.entity_id
_entity_poly.type
_entity_poly.pdbx_seq_one_letter_code
_entity_poly.pdbx_strand_id
1 'polypeptide(L)'
;MRPYIRFVLGGVTLLATLTSFIAQAQVRIEIPASNIINGSEFSTTRTVMNTGNYDSWRSQQTNPTIWSVSNMFTHKTIAGSNLPSSILHWQLDNIGGNRPKYHQHDVLPDFQWFSTSSKIWYEIHNPNASSFTAGNVVFKFKIPAAAFATNIFVPGEYKLTINHNYGGYFTPSSFDVIIVIPSTSASSINWVSNNTIVNHTISNLNIYREITGGQIPIGQTKISNTVKFNLWGKTTSAIQFISSKAVQSTVSPVFVKLESSNSSKISKLPLSQENWTNYTPNGPFAVVPGNQNTFDLNFSISNLDLKNHFFEAGTYTFQLELDAKSPDNAHSAKQLTDVTLVVPALSELIIAPSKQEVNFQFNSATHYQQGQSKVISTQIKLSNNENYELYVKSAASFFNKGGVQSNINSTILEVGVDGISTVALSTTPQKIISAGAPVLDQEFDIKYLISPSAAQSLIEKEKTTYSINVIYSFTAL
;
A
#
# COMPACT_ATOMS: atom_id res chain seq x y z
N MET A 1 -67.05 7.14 30.41
CA MET A 1 -65.89 6.25 30.21
C MET A 1 -66.19 4.91 30.88
N ARG A 2 -66.13 3.81 30.12
CA ARG A 2 -66.57 2.47 30.56
C ARG A 2 -65.54 1.80 31.49
N PRO A 3 -65.98 1.04 32.51
CA PRO A 3 -65.11 0.37 33.49
C PRO A 3 -64.12 -0.64 32.90
N TYR A 4 -64.32 -1.04 31.63
CA TYR A 4 -63.45 -1.98 30.91
C TYR A 4 -62.05 -1.43 30.58
N ILE A 5 -61.88 -0.09 30.46
CA ILE A 5 -60.59 0.52 30.10
C ILE A 5 -59.63 0.53 31.31
N ARG A 6 -60.14 0.56 32.55
CA ARG A 6 -59.29 0.49 33.75
C ARG A 6 -58.76 -0.92 34.02
N PHE A 7 -59.48 -1.96 33.63
CA PHE A 7 -59.04 -3.35 33.80
C PHE A 7 -57.93 -3.72 32.79
N VAL A 8 -58.02 -3.22 31.56
CA VAL A 8 -56.98 -3.43 30.53
C VAL A 8 -55.73 -2.59 30.80
N LEU A 9 -55.86 -1.33 31.26
CA LEU A 9 -54.68 -0.56 31.67
C LEU A 9 -54.03 -1.11 32.94
N GLY A 10 -54.80 -1.61 33.91
CA GLY A 10 -54.28 -2.26 35.12
C GLY A 10 -53.58 -3.59 34.84
N GLY A 11 -54.10 -4.40 33.90
CA GLY A 11 -53.45 -5.65 33.46
C GLY A 11 -52.17 -5.40 32.66
N VAL A 12 -52.13 -4.36 31.83
CA VAL A 12 -50.94 -3.99 31.03
C VAL A 12 -49.87 -3.31 31.88
N THR A 13 -50.22 -2.59 32.96
CA THR A 13 -49.22 -2.07 33.92
C THR A 13 -48.69 -3.15 34.86
N LEU A 14 -49.48 -4.18 35.20
CA LEU A 14 -48.99 -5.31 36.00
C LEU A 14 -48.08 -6.26 35.19
N LEU A 15 -48.27 -6.36 33.86
CA LEU A 15 -47.35 -7.09 32.98
C LEU A 15 -46.09 -6.27 32.60
N ALA A 16 -46.15 -4.93 32.63
CA ALA A 16 -45.02 -4.06 32.33
C ALA A 16 -44.06 -3.81 33.52
N THR A 17 -44.47 -4.16 34.75
CA THR A 17 -43.58 -4.17 35.94
C THR A 17 -42.92 -5.52 36.19
N LEU A 18 -43.21 -6.55 35.37
CA LEU A 18 -42.46 -7.81 35.32
C LEU A 18 -41.24 -7.67 34.40
N THR A 19 -40.44 -6.63 34.59
CA THR A 19 -39.12 -6.50 33.98
C THR A 19 -38.14 -7.45 34.67
N SER A 20 -38.16 -8.70 34.23
CA SER A 20 -37.04 -9.65 34.19
C SER A 20 -36.20 -9.85 35.47
N PHE A 21 -36.66 -10.76 36.35
CA PHE A 21 -35.83 -11.41 37.39
C PHE A 21 -35.08 -12.65 36.86
N ILE A 22 -34.70 -12.69 35.58
CA ILE A 22 -34.14 -13.90 34.97
C ILE A 22 -32.61 -13.88 35.12
N ALA A 23 -32.10 -14.71 36.03
CA ALA A 23 -30.69 -15.12 35.99
C ALA A 23 -30.38 -15.79 34.65
N GLN A 24 -29.23 -15.46 34.05
CA GLN A 24 -28.89 -15.98 32.72
C GLN A 24 -28.18 -17.34 32.86
N ALA A 25 -28.80 -18.41 32.37
CA ALA A 25 -28.11 -19.69 32.17
C ALA A 25 -26.91 -19.56 31.19
N GLN A 26 -26.95 -18.51 30.35
CA GLN A 26 -25.90 -18.18 29.38
C GLN A 26 -25.60 -16.68 29.40
N VAL A 27 -24.37 -16.33 29.75
CA VAL A 27 -23.84 -14.96 29.69
C VAL A 27 -23.26 -14.73 28.30
N ARG A 28 -23.99 -13.99 27.45
CA ARG A 28 -23.59 -13.72 26.06
C ARG A 28 -22.89 -12.37 25.94
N ILE A 29 -21.65 -12.39 25.45
CA ILE A 29 -20.76 -11.24 25.31
C ILE A 29 -20.44 -11.09 23.82
N GLU A 30 -21.07 -10.11 23.18
CA GLU A 30 -20.82 -9.78 21.78
C GLU A 30 -19.71 -8.75 21.67
N ILE A 31 -18.64 -9.12 20.99
CA ILE A 31 -17.49 -8.24 20.78
C ILE A 31 -17.72 -7.46 19.48
N PRO A 32 -17.77 -6.12 19.53
CA PRO A 32 -17.86 -5.33 18.31
C PRO A 32 -16.67 -5.61 17.40
N ALA A 33 -16.93 -5.69 16.09
CA ALA A 33 -15.91 -5.95 15.09
C ALA A 33 -14.76 -4.93 15.13
N SER A 34 -15.08 -3.67 15.39
CA SER A 34 -14.12 -2.58 15.50
C SER A 34 -13.08 -2.83 16.60
N ASN A 35 -13.44 -3.50 17.70
CA ASN A 35 -12.48 -3.87 18.75
C ASN A 35 -11.45 -4.88 18.26
N ILE A 36 -11.90 -5.89 17.50
CA ILE A 36 -11.03 -6.92 16.93
C ILE A 36 -10.13 -6.33 15.86
N ILE A 37 -10.71 -5.52 14.96
CA ILE A 37 -10.00 -4.93 13.82
C ILE A 37 -8.94 -3.92 14.28
N ASN A 38 -9.31 -3.03 15.20
CA ASN A 38 -8.43 -1.97 15.69
C ASN A 38 -7.55 -2.42 16.86
N GLY A 39 -7.76 -3.63 17.39
CA GLY A 39 -7.09 -4.11 18.59
C GLY A 39 -7.38 -3.26 19.83
N SER A 40 -8.57 -2.66 19.91
CA SER A 40 -8.93 -1.77 21.02
C SER A 40 -9.62 -2.53 22.15
N GLU A 41 -9.32 -2.11 23.39
CA GLU A 41 -9.91 -2.71 24.59
C GLU A 41 -11.45 -2.71 24.53
N PHE A 42 -12.04 -3.84 24.90
CA PHE A 42 -13.48 -4.01 25.00
C PHE A 42 -13.89 -4.17 26.46
N SER A 43 -14.98 -3.54 26.87
CA SER A 43 -15.57 -3.73 28.21
C SER A 43 -17.09 -3.73 28.15
N THR A 44 -17.73 -4.56 28.98
CA THR A 44 -19.20 -4.62 29.10
C THR A 44 -19.61 -5.12 30.48
N THR A 45 -20.87 -4.96 30.86
CA THR A 45 -21.43 -5.53 32.09
C THR A 45 -22.53 -6.53 31.76
N ARG A 46 -22.59 -7.63 32.50
CA ARG A 46 -23.65 -8.64 32.33
C ARG A 46 -24.12 -9.17 33.68
N THR A 47 -25.41 -9.43 33.76
CA THR A 47 -26.01 -10.20 34.85
C THR A 47 -25.64 -11.66 34.68
N VAL A 48 -24.97 -12.23 35.68
CA VAL A 48 -24.42 -13.59 35.64
C VAL A 48 -25.25 -14.54 36.50
N MET A 49 -25.61 -14.10 37.69
CA MET A 49 -26.40 -14.86 38.66
C MET A 49 -27.51 -13.97 39.24
N ASN A 50 -28.41 -14.57 40.02
CA ASN A 50 -29.38 -13.87 40.85
C ASN A 50 -29.41 -14.52 42.24
N THR A 51 -29.46 -13.69 43.29
CA THR A 51 -29.48 -14.16 44.68
C THR A 51 -30.87 -14.53 45.17
N GLY A 52 -31.91 -14.44 44.34
CA GLY A 52 -33.30 -14.61 44.73
C GLY A 52 -33.69 -13.62 45.82
N ASN A 53 -34.17 -14.15 46.95
CA ASN A 53 -34.48 -13.37 48.15
C ASN A 53 -33.34 -13.38 49.19
N TYR A 54 -32.20 -14.01 48.87
CA TYR A 54 -31.06 -14.03 49.79
C TYR A 54 -30.36 -12.66 49.75
N ASP A 55 -30.13 -12.09 50.93
CA ASP A 55 -29.49 -10.79 51.20
C ASP A 55 -28.26 -10.92 52.12
N SER A 56 -27.82 -12.14 52.40
CA SER A 56 -26.72 -12.45 53.31
C SER A 56 -25.79 -13.52 52.74
N TRP A 57 -24.54 -13.49 53.18
CA TRP A 57 -23.54 -14.49 52.80
C TRP A 57 -23.75 -15.81 53.54
N ARG A 58 -23.10 -16.88 53.07
CA ARG A 58 -23.09 -18.17 53.78
C ARG A 58 -22.35 -18.06 55.10
N SER A 59 -22.93 -18.62 56.15
CA SER A 59 -22.46 -18.50 57.55
C SER A 59 -21.09 -19.15 57.85
N GLN A 60 -20.52 -19.93 56.95
CA GLN A 60 -19.27 -20.70 57.15
C GLN A 60 -17.99 -19.99 56.65
N GLN A 61 -17.93 -18.65 56.61
CA GLN A 61 -16.77 -17.88 56.09
C GLN A 61 -16.27 -18.34 54.70
N THR A 62 -17.17 -18.89 53.89
CA THR A 62 -16.80 -19.39 52.58
C THR A 62 -16.82 -18.22 51.62
N ASN A 63 -15.64 -17.71 51.24
CA ASN A 63 -15.58 -16.70 50.19
C ASN A 63 -16.20 -17.23 48.89
N PRO A 64 -17.00 -16.43 48.18
CA PRO A 64 -17.58 -16.85 46.94
C PRO A 64 -16.50 -16.93 45.85
N THR A 65 -16.45 -18.08 45.20
CA THR A 65 -15.45 -18.43 44.19
C THR A 65 -16.11 -18.89 42.90
N ILE A 66 -15.42 -18.65 41.79
CA ILE A 66 -15.77 -19.08 40.44
C ILE A 66 -14.58 -19.86 39.85
N TRP A 67 -14.85 -20.92 39.08
CA TRP A 67 -13.86 -21.64 38.26
C TRP A 67 -14.47 -22.13 36.96
N SER A 68 -13.65 -22.30 35.93
CA SER A 68 -14.08 -22.87 34.65
C SER A 68 -13.81 -24.37 34.56
N VAL A 69 -14.58 -25.07 33.73
CA VAL A 69 -14.36 -26.51 33.47
C VAL A 69 -13.13 -26.78 32.59
N SER A 70 -12.65 -25.78 31.87
CA SER A 70 -11.47 -25.82 31.01
C SER A 70 -10.72 -24.48 31.03
N ASN A 71 -9.52 -24.43 30.45
CA ASN A 71 -8.76 -23.18 30.25
C ASN A 71 -8.97 -22.58 28.85
N MET A 72 -9.96 -23.03 28.09
CA MET A 72 -10.18 -22.62 26.70
C MET A 72 -11.67 -22.42 26.41
N PHE A 73 -12.04 -21.25 25.91
CA PHE A 73 -13.30 -21.09 25.21
C PHE A 73 -13.26 -21.88 23.90
N THR A 74 -14.16 -22.84 23.74
CA THR A 74 -14.21 -23.72 22.57
C THR A 74 -15.21 -23.18 21.55
N HIS A 75 -14.79 -23.04 20.29
CA HIS A 75 -15.69 -22.63 19.21
C HIS A 75 -16.76 -23.70 18.97
N LYS A 76 -18.04 -23.30 18.88
CA LYS A 76 -19.16 -24.24 18.80
C LYS A 76 -19.23 -25.05 17.51
N THR A 77 -18.84 -24.45 16.38
CA THR A 77 -18.96 -25.08 15.04
C THR A 77 -17.64 -25.41 14.35
N ILE A 78 -16.54 -24.72 14.66
CA ILE A 78 -15.23 -24.91 14.02
C ILE A 78 -14.32 -25.70 14.96
N ALA A 79 -14.12 -26.98 14.66
CA ALA A 79 -13.23 -27.83 15.44
C ALA A 79 -11.80 -27.27 15.48
N GLY A 80 -11.19 -27.28 16.67
CA GLY A 80 -9.82 -26.79 16.89
C GLY A 80 -9.67 -25.26 16.99
N SER A 81 -10.71 -24.47 16.71
CA SER A 81 -10.70 -23.03 17.00
C SER A 81 -11.02 -22.80 18.48
N ASN A 82 -10.05 -22.25 19.22
CA ASN A 82 -10.19 -22.01 20.65
C ASN A 82 -9.59 -20.65 21.01
N LEU A 83 -10.16 -20.01 22.04
CA LEU A 83 -9.60 -18.81 22.66
C LEU A 83 -9.19 -19.15 24.09
N PRO A 84 -8.01 -18.76 24.57
CA PRO A 84 -7.61 -19.05 25.94
C PRO A 84 -8.53 -18.32 26.91
N SER A 85 -8.86 -18.94 28.04
CA SER A 85 -9.75 -18.35 29.03
C SER A 85 -9.22 -17.03 29.62
N SER A 86 -7.92 -16.79 29.49
CA SER A 86 -7.23 -15.56 29.85
C SER A 86 -7.58 -14.34 28.99
N ILE A 87 -8.25 -14.48 27.85
CA ILE A 87 -8.62 -13.30 27.04
C ILE A 87 -9.74 -12.47 27.69
N LEU A 88 -10.58 -13.10 28.52
CA LEU A 88 -11.76 -12.47 29.09
C LEU A 88 -11.57 -12.30 30.59
N HIS A 89 -11.31 -11.05 30.97
CA HIS A 89 -11.21 -10.66 32.36
C HIS A 89 -12.60 -10.33 32.90
N TRP A 90 -12.82 -10.61 34.17
CA TRP A 90 -14.06 -10.35 34.89
C TRP A 90 -13.78 -9.80 36.28
N GLN A 91 -14.72 -9.01 36.80
CA GLN A 91 -14.73 -8.48 38.16
C GLN A 91 -16.19 -8.27 38.60
N LEU A 92 -16.51 -8.46 39.89
CA LEU A 92 -17.83 -8.12 40.40
C LEU A 92 -18.10 -6.62 40.20
N ASP A 93 -19.27 -6.29 39.64
CA ASP A 93 -19.72 -4.91 39.48
C ASP A 93 -20.71 -4.49 40.58
N ASN A 94 -21.78 -5.27 40.75
CA ASN A 94 -22.81 -5.01 41.76
C ASN A 94 -23.64 -6.26 42.07
N ILE A 95 -24.35 -6.22 43.20
CA ILE A 95 -25.35 -7.21 43.63
C ILE A 95 -26.59 -6.41 44.05
N GLY A 96 -27.74 -6.74 43.45
CA GLY A 96 -29.00 -6.04 43.71
C GLY A 96 -28.95 -4.54 43.42
N GLY A 97 -28.06 -4.10 42.50
CA GLY A 97 -27.82 -2.70 42.18
C GLY A 97 -26.81 -1.99 43.07
N ASN A 98 -26.38 -2.60 44.18
CA ASN A 98 -25.40 -2.03 45.09
C ASN A 98 -23.98 -2.46 44.73
N ARG A 99 -23.06 -1.48 44.68
CA ARG A 99 -21.66 -1.72 44.34
C ARG A 99 -20.88 -2.22 45.56
N PRO A 100 -19.94 -3.16 45.39
CA PRO A 100 -18.97 -3.49 46.43
C PRO A 100 -18.10 -2.27 46.76
N LYS A 101 -17.56 -2.15 47.97
CA LYS A 101 -17.62 -3.09 49.10
C LYS A 101 -18.93 -2.97 49.88
N TYR A 102 -19.48 -4.11 50.30
CA TYR A 102 -20.72 -4.20 51.08
C TYR A 102 -20.52 -4.06 52.60
N HIS A 103 -19.27 -4.21 53.07
CA HIS A 103 -18.89 -3.98 54.46
C HIS A 103 -17.48 -3.36 54.54
N GLN A 104 -17.18 -2.66 55.63
CA GLN A 104 -15.98 -1.82 55.81
C GLN A 104 -14.63 -2.54 55.63
N HIS A 105 -14.60 -3.87 55.78
CA HIS A 105 -13.37 -4.69 55.73
C HIS A 105 -13.38 -5.75 54.62
N ASP A 106 -14.45 -5.81 53.83
CA ASP A 106 -14.50 -6.72 52.70
C ASP A 106 -13.48 -6.28 51.63
N VAL A 107 -13.09 -7.19 50.73
CA VAL A 107 -12.17 -6.87 49.63
C VAL A 107 -12.85 -7.22 48.30
N LEU A 108 -12.75 -6.29 47.35
CA LEU A 108 -13.07 -6.55 45.95
C LEU A 108 -11.75 -6.84 45.23
N PRO A 109 -11.49 -8.09 44.83
CA PRO A 109 -10.33 -8.41 44.02
C PRO A 109 -10.34 -7.64 42.70
N ASP A 110 -9.15 -7.38 42.13
CA ASP A 110 -9.01 -6.82 40.79
C ASP A 110 -9.58 -7.74 39.69
N PHE A 111 -9.56 -7.27 38.44
CA PHE A 111 -9.92 -8.08 37.29
C PHE A 111 -9.13 -9.39 37.25
N GLN A 112 -9.86 -10.50 37.16
CA GLN A 112 -9.31 -11.85 37.06
C GLN A 112 -9.75 -12.49 35.75
N TRP A 113 -9.10 -13.57 35.33
CA TRP A 113 -9.56 -14.38 34.21
C TRP A 113 -10.05 -15.75 34.68
N PHE A 114 -10.81 -16.43 33.84
CA PHE A 114 -11.29 -17.78 34.15
C PHE A 114 -10.15 -18.79 34.15
N SER A 115 -10.13 -19.68 35.14
CA SER A 115 -9.19 -20.79 35.26
C SER A 115 -9.87 -22.01 35.86
N THR A 116 -9.28 -23.20 35.64
CA THR A 116 -9.73 -24.43 36.30
C THR A 116 -9.53 -24.44 37.81
N SER A 117 -8.72 -23.53 38.36
CA SER A 117 -8.62 -23.28 39.80
C SER A 117 -9.63 -22.24 40.27
N SER A 118 -10.15 -22.41 41.48
CA SER A 118 -11.09 -21.48 42.12
C SER A 118 -10.49 -20.09 42.30
N LYS A 119 -11.23 -19.08 41.84
CA LYS A 119 -10.90 -17.67 41.97
C LYS A 119 -11.94 -16.98 42.84
N ILE A 120 -11.49 -16.30 43.88
CA ILE A 120 -12.37 -15.53 44.77
C ILE A 120 -12.82 -14.29 44.02
N TRP A 121 -14.12 -14.05 43.92
CA TRP A 121 -14.66 -12.86 43.27
C TRP A 121 -15.09 -11.77 44.24
N TYR A 122 -15.15 -12.09 45.54
CA TYR A 122 -15.37 -11.15 46.63
C TYR A 122 -14.86 -11.77 47.94
N GLU A 123 -14.11 -11.03 48.75
CA GLU A 123 -13.62 -11.53 50.05
C GLU A 123 -14.45 -10.92 51.18
N ILE A 124 -15.04 -11.80 51.99
CA ILE A 124 -15.94 -11.43 53.07
C ILE A 124 -15.15 -11.47 54.38
N HIS A 125 -15.10 -10.35 55.10
CA HIS A 125 -14.38 -10.30 56.36
C HIS A 125 -15.17 -10.93 57.52
N ASN A 126 -16.47 -10.65 57.59
CA ASN A 126 -17.36 -11.24 58.59
C ASN A 126 -18.72 -11.60 57.94
N PRO A 127 -18.98 -12.88 57.63
CA PRO A 127 -20.19 -13.30 56.92
C PRO A 127 -21.47 -13.08 57.74
N ASN A 128 -21.38 -12.96 59.07
CA ASN A 128 -22.53 -12.74 59.95
C ASN A 128 -22.88 -11.25 60.11
N ALA A 129 -22.00 -10.34 59.66
CA ALA A 129 -22.21 -8.89 59.71
C ALA A 129 -22.26 -8.24 58.32
N SER A 130 -21.75 -8.92 57.28
CA SER A 130 -21.82 -8.47 55.88
C SER A 130 -23.12 -8.96 55.24
N SER A 131 -23.89 -8.03 54.66
CA SER A 131 -25.11 -8.29 53.90
C SER A 131 -25.02 -7.56 52.57
N PHE A 132 -25.79 -8.00 51.59
CA PHE A 132 -25.90 -7.37 50.28
C PHE A 132 -27.37 -7.25 49.90
N THR A 133 -27.69 -6.35 48.97
CA THR A 133 -29.07 -6.22 48.49
C THR A 133 -29.39 -7.39 47.58
N ALA A 134 -30.46 -8.13 47.91
CA ALA A 134 -30.91 -9.25 47.10
C ALA A 134 -31.21 -8.81 45.65
N GLY A 135 -30.86 -9.63 44.67
CA GLY A 135 -31.16 -9.39 43.26
C GLY A 135 -30.08 -9.88 42.30
N ASN A 136 -29.95 -9.16 41.18
CA ASN A 136 -29.00 -9.53 40.12
C ASN A 136 -27.56 -9.37 40.57
N VAL A 137 -26.74 -10.37 40.26
CA VAL A 137 -25.29 -10.36 40.45
C VAL A 137 -24.67 -10.05 39.11
N VAL A 138 -24.10 -8.86 39.00
CA VAL A 138 -23.58 -8.29 37.77
C VAL A 138 -22.06 -8.28 37.81
N PHE A 139 -21.44 -8.74 36.73
CA PHE A 139 -19.99 -8.68 36.54
C PHE A 139 -19.65 -7.69 35.43
N LYS A 140 -18.54 -6.96 35.62
CA LYS A 140 -17.83 -6.31 34.53
C LYS A 140 -16.98 -7.34 33.82
N PHE A 141 -16.98 -7.30 32.50
CA PHE A 141 -16.15 -8.10 31.62
C PHE A 141 -15.27 -7.18 30.78
N LYS A 142 -14.03 -7.59 30.56
CA LYS A 142 -13.03 -6.82 29.82
C LYS A 142 -12.15 -7.74 28.97
N ILE A 143 -11.87 -7.33 27.74
CA ILE A 143 -10.85 -7.95 26.88
C ILE A 143 -9.78 -6.89 26.63
N PRO A 144 -8.58 -7.03 27.21
CA PRO A 144 -7.50 -6.07 27.02
C PRO A 144 -7.07 -5.98 25.55
N ALA A 145 -6.58 -4.82 25.13
CA ALA A 145 -6.03 -4.60 23.79
C ALA A 145 -4.98 -5.66 23.38
N ALA A 146 -4.10 -6.05 24.32
CA ALA A 146 -3.08 -7.07 24.11
C ALA A 146 -3.65 -8.47 23.78
N ALA A 147 -4.86 -8.79 24.26
CA ALA A 147 -5.51 -10.05 23.93
C ALA A 147 -5.93 -10.08 22.45
N PHE A 148 -6.37 -8.95 21.89
CA PHE A 148 -6.66 -8.85 20.46
C PHE A 148 -5.42 -9.04 19.59
N ALA A 149 -4.27 -8.48 20.01
CA ALA A 149 -3.01 -8.56 19.26
C ALA A 149 -2.39 -9.97 19.22
N THR A 150 -2.65 -10.81 20.22
CA THR A 150 -1.94 -12.09 20.41
C THR A 150 -2.78 -13.33 20.07
N ASN A 151 -4.09 -13.16 19.83
CA ASN A 151 -5.02 -14.26 19.58
C ASN A 151 -5.67 -14.14 18.20
N ILE A 152 -6.29 -15.25 17.77
CA ILE A 152 -7.00 -15.38 16.49
C ILE A 152 -8.50 -15.42 16.78
N PHE A 153 -9.22 -14.38 16.34
CA PHE A 153 -10.67 -14.30 16.49
C PHE A 153 -11.36 -14.66 15.16
N VAL A 154 -12.11 -15.75 15.13
CA VAL A 154 -12.89 -16.19 13.96
C VAL A 154 -14.39 -15.98 14.25
N PRO A 155 -15.22 -15.60 13.26
CA PRO A 155 -16.65 -15.43 13.47
C PRO A 155 -17.34 -16.67 14.00
N GLY A 156 -18.22 -16.48 14.98
CA GLY A 156 -18.95 -17.55 15.64
C GLY A 156 -19.05 -17.38 17.14
N GLU A 157 -19.47 -18.45 17.82
CA GLU A 157 -19.65 -18.48 19.27
C GLU A 157 -18.60 -19.37 19.92
N TYR A 158 -17.91 -18.85 20.92
CA TYR A 158 -16.99 -19.59 21.77
C TYR A 158 -17.59 -19.74 23.16
N LYS A 159 -17.69 -20.99 23.64
CA LYS A 159 -18.33 -21.32 24.92
C LYS A 159 -17.31 -21.76 25.96
N LEU A 160 -17.51 -21.33 27.20
CA LEU A 160 -16.83 -21.83 28.39
C LEU A 160 -17.86 -22.03 29.52
N THR A 161 -17.90 -23.21 30.12
CA THR A 161 -18.80 -23.49 31.25
C THR A 161 -18.12 -23.12 32.56
N ILE A 162 -18.85 -22.41 33.40
CA ILE A 162 -18.40 -21.82 34.66
C ILE A 162 -19.20 -22.39 35.82
N ASN A 163 -18.49 -22.77 36.87
CA ASN A 163 -19.02 -23.25 38.14
C ASN A 163 -18.70 -22.24 39.25
N HIS A 164 -19.49 -22.28 40.33
CA HIS A 164 -19.25 -21.49 41.52
C HIS A 164 -19.70 -22.25 42.78
N ASN A 165 -19.12 -21.91 43.93
CA ASN A 165 -19.39 -22.60 45.20
C ASN A 165 -20.65 -22.10 45.92
N TYR A 166 -21.44 -21.21 45.32
CA TYR A 166 -22.62 -20.57 45.93
C TYR A 166 -23.97 -21.11 45.42
N GLY A 167 -23.98 -22.22 44.68
CA GLY A 167 -25.21 -22.85 44.17
C GLY A 167 -26.25 -23.11 45.27
N GLY A 168 -27.50 -22.70 45.05
CA GLY A 168 -28.60 -22.78 46.02
C GLY A 168 -28.85 -21.47 46.79
N TYR A 169 -27.84 -20.60 46.90
CA TYR A 169 -28.03 -19.19 47.30
C TYR A 169 -28.05 -18.27 46.08
N PHE A 170 -27.26 -18.64 45.07
CA PHE A 170 -27.12 -17.94 43.81
C PHE A 170 -27.58 -18.91 42.72
N THR A 171 -28.41 -18.41 41.80
CA THR A 171 -28.93 -19.17 40.67
C THR A 171 -28.50 -18.52 39.36
N PRO A 172 -28.19 -19.30 38.30
CA PRO A 172 -28.04 -20.77 38.31
C PRO A 172 -26.80 -21.23 39.11
N SER A 173 -26.67 -22.54 39.40
CA SER A 173 -25.48 -23.13 40.09
C SER A 173 -24.25 -23.30 39.20
N SER A 174 -24.45 -23.19 37.89
CA SER A 174 -23.42 -23.15 36.84
C SER A 174 -24.01 -22.39 35.65
N PHE A 175 -23.17 -21.69 34.89
CA PHE A 175 -23.58 -20.94 33.72
C PHE A 175 -22.54 -21.05 32.60
N ASP A 176 -22.97 -20.84 31.37
CA ASP A 176 -22.04 -20.72 30.24
C ASP A 176 -21.69 -19.26 30.00
N VAL A 177 -20.42 -18.96 29.75
CA VAL A 177 -19.98 -17.70 29.15
C VAL A 177 -19.76 -17.94 27.66
N ILE A 178 -20.44 -17.15 26.84
CA ILE A 178 -20.38 -17.24 25.39
C ILE A 178 -19.82 -15.94 24.83
N ILE A 179 -18.63 -16.01 24.23
CA ILE A 179 -18.05 -14.93 23.44
C ILE A 179 -18.56 -15.06 22.01
N VAL A 180 -19.10 -13.97 21.47
CA VAL A 180 -19.67 -13.92 20.12
C VAL A 180 -18.84 -12.98 19.26
N ILE A 181 -18.28 -13.54 18.18
CA ILE A 181 -17.56 -12.80 17.15
C ILE A 181 -18.49 -12.62 15.94
N PRO A 182 -18.77 -11.38 15.51
CA PRO A 182 -19.71 -11.11 14.41
C PRO A 182 -19.17 -11.63 13.07
N SER A 183 -20.09 -12.00 12.18
CA SER A 183 -19.82 -12.61 10.86
C SER A 183 -20.28 -11.73 9.68
N THR A 184 -20.44 -10.42 9.86
CA THR A 184 -20.90 -9.54 8.78
C THR A 184 -19.75 -9.11 7.87
N SER A 185 -20.02 -8.75 6.61
CA SER A 185 -18.95 -8.36 5.66
C SER A 185 -18.17 -7.13 6.12
N ALA A 186 -18.84 -6.13 6.71
CA ALA A 186 -18.18 -4.97 7.31
C ALA A 186 -17.29 -5.30 8.53
N SER A 187 -17.45 -6.48 9.13
CA SER A 187 -16.70 -6.94 10.29
C SER A 187 -15.61 -7.97 9.98
N SER A 188 -15.58 -8.50 8.77
CA SER A 188 -14.79 -9.70 8.46
C SER A 188 -13.51 -9.44 7.69
N ILE A 189 -13.46 -8.40 6.86
CA ILE A 189 -12.27 -7.97 6.10
C ILE A 189 -12.29 -6.45 6.01
N ASN A 190 -11.19 -5.77 6.34
CA ASN A 190 -11.07 -4.31 6.25
C ASN A 190 -9.64 -3.87 5.91
N TRP A 191 -9.53 -2.84 5.08
CA TRP A 191 -8.26 -2.15 4.85
C TRP A 191 -7.90 -1.29 6.06
N VAL A 192 -6.73 -1.54 6.63
CA VAL A 192 -6.15 -0.74 7.73
C VAL A 192 -5.16 0.27 7.16
N SER A 193 -4.43 -0.10 6.10
CA SER A 193 -3.57 0.83 5.35
C SER A 193 -4.40 1.72 4.43
N ASN A 194 -4.05 3.00 4.35
CA ASN A 194 -4.71 4.00 3.50
C ASN A 194 -3.80 4.45 2.34
N ASN A 195 -3.36 3.52 1.49
CA ASN A 195 -2.51 3.83 0.33
C ASN A 195 -3.39 4.24 -0.85
N THR A 196 -4.00 5.42 -0.78
CA THR A 196 -4.96 5.89 -1.81
C THR A 196 -4.30 6.67 -2.95
N ILE A 197 -3.05 7.09 -2.80
CA ILE A 197 -2.32 7.87 -3.81
C ILE A 197 -0.89 7.32 -3.91
N VAL A 198 -0.43 7.07 -5.14
CA VAL A 198 0.95 6.70 -5.46
C VAL A 198 1.48 7.69 -6.49
N ASN A 199 2.52 8.43 -6.13
CA ASN A 199 3.21 9.34 -7.04
C ASN A 199 4.66 8.92 -7.20
N HIS A 200 5.12 8.81 -8.44
CA HIS A 200 6.49 8.45 -8.74
C HIS A 200 7.04 9.27 -9.91
N THR A 201 8.29 9.70 -9.83
CA THR A 201 8.96 10.48 -10.87
C THR A 201 10.18 9.74 -11.39
N ILE A 202 10.24 9.50 -12.70
CA ILE A 202 11.39 8.87 -13.37
C ILE A 202 12.29 9.97 -13.91
N SER A 203 13.20 10.49 -13.08
CA SER A 203 14.00 11.69 -13.39
C SER A 203 15.41 11.43 -13.92
N ASN A 204 15.75 10.18 -14.27
CA ASN A 204 17.10 9.81 -14.69
C ASN A 204 17.09 8.87 -15.90
N LEU A 205 17.82 9.24 -16.96
CA LEU A 205 17.97 8.45 -18.18
C LEU A 205 18.59 7.06 -17.91
N ASN A 206 19.42 6.93 -16.88
CA ASN A 206 20.06 5.66 -16.53
C ASN A 206 19.07 4.58 -16.12
N ILE A 207 17.89 4.93 -15.59
CA ILE A 207 16.84 3.95 -15.24
C ILE A 207 16.40 3.18 -16.49
N TYR A 208 16.33 3.85 -17.64
CA TYR A 208 16.02 3.18 -18.90
C TYR A 208 17.17 2.29 -19.40
N ARG A 209 18.41 2.49 -18.93
CA ARG A 209 19.56 1.67 -19.30
C ARG A 209 19.73 0.42 -18.41
N GLU A 210 19.09 0.38 -17.24
CA GLU A 210 19.21 -0.71 -16.26
C GLU A 210 18.45 -1.99 -16.62
N ILE A 211 19.10 -3.15 -16.51
CA ILE A 211 18.54 -4.45 -16.92
C ILE A 211 17.29 -4.85 -16.12
N THR A 212 17.18 -4.44 -14.86
CA THR A 212 16.13 -4.87 -13.93
C THR A 212 14.77 -4.20 -14.16
N GLY A 213 14.72 -3.10 -14.93
CA GLY A 213 13.52 -2.29 -15.09
C GLY A 213 13.20 -1.42 -13.87
N GLY A 214 11.98 -0.86 -13.82
CA GLY A 214 11.56 0.04 -12.76
C GLY A 214 10.71 -0.67 -11.70
N GLN A 215 10.99 -0.41 -10.42
CA GLN A 215 10.12 -0.76 -9.30
C GLN A 215 9.56 0.51 -8.65
N ILE A 216 8.25 0.54 -8.45
CA ILE A 216 7.53 1.69 -7.90
C ILE A 216 6.78 1.23 -6.66
N PRO A 217 7.17 1.69 -5.46
CA PRO A 217 6.50 1.27 -4.24
C PRO A 217 5.08 1.86 -4.17
N ILE A 218 4.10 1.01 -3.87
CA ILE A 218 2.74 1.43 -3.50
C ILE A 218 2.71 1.71 -1.99
N GLY A 219 3.45 0.91 -1.23
CA GLY A 219 3.60 1.04 0.22
C GLY A 219 3.25 -0.24 0.96
N GLN A 220 3.32 -0.16 2.29
CA GLN A 220 2.92 -1.26 3.15
C GLN A 220 1.41 -1.40 3.15
N THR A 221 0.92 -2.57 2.77
CA THR A 221 -0.47 -2.97 2.84
C THR A 221 -0.74 -3.68 4.16
N LYS A 222 -1.82 -3.27 4.82
CA LYS A 222 -2.30 -3.87 6.05
C LYS A 222 -3.80 -4.10 5.95
N ILE A 223 -4.20 -5.37 6.05
CA ILE A 223 -5.60 -5.80 5.97
C ILE A 223 -5.93 -6.52 7.28
N SER A 224 -6.99 -6.08 7.96
CA SER A 224 -7.56 -6.84 9.07
C SER A 224 -8.58 -7.84 8.56
N ASN A 225 -8.56 -9.05 9.11
CA ASN A 225 -9.45 -10.12 8.71
C ASN A 225 -9.81 -11.06 9.86
N THR A 226 -11.06 -11.50 9.93
CA THR A 226 -11.55 -12.57 10.82
C THR A 226 -11.92 -13.84 10.04
N VAL A 227 -12.00 -13.73 8.72
CA VAL A 227 -12.12 -14.84 7.77
C VAL A 227 -10.91 -14.88 6.84
N LYS A 228 -10.69 -15.99 6.13
CA LYS A 228 -9.65 -16.06 5.10
C LYS A 228 -9.99 -15.12 3.93
N PHE A 229 -8.98 -14.61 3.22
CA PHE A 229 -9.21 -13.77 2.04
C PHE A 229 -8.18 -14.01 0.93
N ASN A 230 -8.54 -13.66 -0.30
CA ASN A 230 -7.63 -13.53 -1.45
C ASN A 230 -7.50 -12.05 -1.80
N LEU A 231 -6.32 -11.61 -2.23
CA LEU A 231 -6.13 -10.28 -2.81
C LEU A 231 -6.37 -10.33 -4.31
N TRP A 232 -7.33 -9.52 -4.76
CA TRP A 232 -7.65 -9.31 -6.16
C TRP A 232 -7.30 -7.88 -6.56
N GLY A 233 -6.97 -7.68 -7.83
CA GLY A 233 -6.67 -6.35 -8.36
C GLY A 233 -7.03 -6.21 -9.84
N LYS A 234 -7.33 -4.99 -10.25
CA LYS A 234 -7.51 -4.57 -11.64
C LYS A 234 -7.25 -3.07 -11.78
N THR A 235 -7.12 -2.58 -13.01
CA THR A 235 -7.26 -1.15 -13.27
C THR A 235 -8.70 -0.83 -13.70
N THR A 236 -9.18 0.37 -13.37
CA THR A 236 -10.52 0.83 -13.77
C THR A 236 -10.57 1.26 -15.24
N SER A 237 -9.43 1.57 -15.83
CA SER A 237 -9.26 1.97 -17.23
C SER A 237 -7.86 1.61 -17.75
N ALA A 238 -7.61 1.87 -19.04
CA ALA A 238 -6.26 1.93 -19.58
C ALA A 238 -5.45 3.06 -18.92
N ILE A 239 -4.13 2.95 -18.93
CA ILE A 239 -3.25 4.01 -18.42
C ILE A 239 -3.38 5.21 -19.35
N GLN A 240 -3.80 6.34 -18.82
CA GLN A 240 -3.89 7.59 -19.56
C GLN A 240 -2.50 8.23 -19.61
N PHE A 241 -2.08 8.67 -20.78
CA PHE A 241 -0.85 9.43 -20.94
C PHE A 241 -1.18 10.84 -21.43
N ILE A 242 -0.57 11.83 -20.81
CA ILE A 242 -0.61 13.23 -21.24
C ILE A 242 0.84 13.68 -21.41
N SER A 243 1.26 13.95 -22.64
CA SER A 243 2.62 14.43 -22.91
C SER A 243 2.86 15.81 -22.28
N SER A 244 4.12 16.22 -22.18
CA SER A 244 4.52 17.57 -21.77
C SER A 244 3.85 18.70 -22.60
N LYS A 245 3.38 18.38 -23.81
CA LYS A 245 2.67 19.27 -24.75
C LYS A 245 1.15 19.07 -24.75
N ALA A 246 0.62 18.37 -23.75
CA ALA A 246 -0.79 18.07 -23.59
C ALA A 246 -1.42 17.18 -24.68
N VAL A 247 -0.61 16.41 -25.42
CA VAL A 247 -1.12 15.37 -26.32
C VAL A 247 -1.55 14.17 -25.49
N GLN A 248 -2.77 13.67 -25.73
CA GLN A 248 -3.34 12.55 -24.99
C GLN A 248 -3.18 11.24 -25.76
N SER A 249 -2.79 10.18 -25.06
CA SER A 249 -2.80 8.81 -25.58
C SER A 249 -3.09 7.81 -24.44
N THR A 250 -3.07 6.51 -24.76
CA THR A 250 -3.26 5.47 -23.74
C THR A 250 -2.21 4.38 -23.86
N VAL A 251 -1.87 3.80 -22.71
CA VAL A 251 -0.94 2.68 -22.57
C VAL A 251 -1.68 1.51 -21.92
N SER A 252 -1.41 0.29 -22.39
CA SER A 252 -2.02 -0.90 -21.82
C SER A 252 -1.49 -1.15 -20.41
N PRO A 253 -2.35 -1.46 -19.42
CA PRO A 253 -1.91 -1.75 -18.06
C PRO A 253 -1.13 -3.06 -17.94
N VAL A 254 -1.18 -3.94 -18.95
CA VAL A 254 -0.47 -5.24 -18.95
C VAL A 254 1.05 -5.10 -18.80
N PHE A 255 1.61 -3.95 -19.15
CA PHE A 255 3.03 -3.63 -19.04
C PHE A 255 3.47 -3.33 -17.59
N VAL A 256 2.50 -3.10 -16.69
CA VAL A 256 2.72 -2.89 -15.27
C VAL A 256 2.31 -4.16 -14.54
N LYS A 257 3.18 -4.69 -13.69
CA LYS A 257 2.92 -5.88 -12.87
C LYS A 257 2.76 -5.49 -11.41
N LEU A 258 1.74 -6.00 -10.74
CA LEU A 258 1.62 -5.90 -9.28
C LEU A 258 2.42 -7.04 -8.64
N GLU A 259 3.22 -6.72 -7.63
CA GLU A 259 4.02 -7.69 -6.88
C GLU A 259 4.23 -7.27 -5.43
N SER A 260 4.89 -8.13 -4.67
CA SER A 260 5.44 -7.80 -3.34
C SER A 260 6.94 -8.02 -3.34
N SER A 261 7.70 -7.05 -2.81
CA SER A 261 9.17 -7.13 -2.74
C SER A 261 9.66 -8.05 -1.62
N ASN A 262 8.85 -8.27 -0.58
CA ASN A 262 9.28 -8.97 0.65
C ASN A 262 8.39 -10.17 1.01
N SER A 263 7.46 -10.57 0.14
CA SER A 263 6.47 -11.59 0.46
C SER A 263 6.15 -12.49 -0.72
N SER A 264 6.38 -13.79 -0.55
CA SER A 264 5.90 -14.83 -1.48
C SER A 264 4.38 -14.99 -1.47
N LYS A 265 3.66 -14.20 -0.66
CA LYS A 265 2.19 -14.24 -0.57
C LYS A 265 1.48 -13.51 -1.71
N ILE A 266 2.20 -12.74 -2.53
CA ILE A 266 1.66 -12.03 -3.69
C ILE A 266 2.42 -12.47 -4.94
N SER A 267 1.68 -12.91 -5.96
CA SER A 267 2.22 -13.31 -7.26
C SER A 267 2.58 -12.09 -8.09
N LYS A 268 3.72 -12.11 -8.77
CA LYS A 268 4.08 -11.11 -9.78
C LYS A 268 3.28 -11.36 -11.06
N LEU A 269 2.17 -10.65 -11.22
CA LEU A 269 1.28 -10.78 -12.39
C LEU A 269 1.01 -9.41 -13.03
N PRO A 270 0.78 -9.37 -14.36
CA PRO A 270 0.41 -8.12 -15.04
C PRO A 270 -0.94 -7.61 -14.54
N LEU A 271 -1.10 -6.29 -14.50
CA LEU A 271 -2.38 -5.67 -14.30
C LEU A 271 -3.30 -5.96 -15.50
N SER A 272 -4.59 -6.13 -15.22
CA SER A 272 -5.61 -6.24 -16.24
C SER A 272 -6.53 -5.04 -16.19
N GLN A 273 -6.89 -4.52 -17.36
CA GLN A 273 -7.99 -3.57 -17.49
C GLN A 273 -9.32 -4.29 -17.21
N GLU A 274 -10.09 -3.76 -16.27
CA GLU A 274 -11.48 -4.14 -15.94
C GLU A 274 -11.72 -5.57 -15.41
N ASN A 275 -10.89 -6.55 -15.78
CA ASN A 275 -10.97 -7.93 -15.30
C ASN A 275 -10.17 -8.11 -14.01
N TRP A 276 -10.83 -8.71 -13.01
CA TRP A 276 -10.21 -9.05 -11.74
C TRP A 276 -9.18 -10.16 -11.88
N THR A 277 -7.96 -9.90 -11.43
CA THR A 277 -6.89 -10.91 -11.33
C THR A 277 -6.66 -11.25 -9.86
N ASN A 278 -6.59 -12.54 -9.53
CA ASN A 278 -6.22 -12.99 -8.18
C ASN A 278 -4.69 -13.03 -8.06
N TYR A 279 -4.15 -12.27 -7.13
CA TYR A 279 -2.70 -12.19 -6.90
C TYR A 279 -2.23 -13.14 -5.80
N THR A 280 -3.12 -13.94 -5.21
CA THR A 280 -2.79 -14.86 -4.10
C THR A 280 -2.32 -16.22 -4.65
N PRO A 281 -1.02 -16.59 -4.58
CA PRO A 281 -0.48 -17.77 -5.26
C PRO A 281 -0.84 -19.11 -4.61
N ASN A 282 -0.80 -19.18 -3.27
CA ASN A 282 -0.79 -20.44 -2.51
C ASN A 282 -2.02 -20.59 -1.61
N GLY A 283 -3.18 -20.25 -2.16
CA GLY A 283 -4.45 -20.25 -1.43
C GLY A 283 -4.63 -19.04 -0.50
N PRO A 284 -5.83 -18.89 0.08
CA PRO A 284 -6.23 -17.68 0.79
C PRO A 284 -5.34 -17.35 1.99
N PHE A 285 -5.11 -16.05 2.22
CA PHE A 285 -4.51 -15.53 3.45
C PHE A 285 -5.28 -16.05 4.67
N ALA A 286 -4.55 -16.68 5.58
CA ALA A 286 -5.12 -17.17 6.83
C ALA A 286 -5.46 -16.03 7.80
N VAL A 287 -6.32 -16.32 8.76
CA VAL A 287 -6.49 -15.48 9.94
C VAL A 287 -5.31 -15.77 10.86
N VAL A 288 -4.52 -14.74 11.16
CA VAL A 288 -3.30 -14.82 11.98
C VAL A 288 -3.49 -14.06 13.29
N PRO A 289 -2.63 -14.27 14.32
CA PRO A 289 -2.72 -13.51 15.56
C PRO A 289 -2.76 -12.01 15.31
N GLY A 290 -3.62 -11.30 16.05
CA GLY A 290 -3.87 -9.88 15.79
C GLY A 290 -4.89 -9.61 14.70
N ASN A 291 -5.41 -10.66 14.04
CA ASN A 291 -6.38 -10.56 12.96
C ASN A 291 -5.95 -9.58 11.85
N GLN A 292 -4.64 -9.49 11.59
CA GLN A 292 -4.04 -8.53 10.66
C GLN A 292 -2.95 -9.19 9.82
N ASN A 293 -3.05 -9.04 8.51
CA ASN A 293 -2.03 -9.42 7.55
C ASN A 293 -1.32 -8.17 7.02
N THR A 294 0.01 -8.20 7.01
CA THR A 294 0.86 -7.10 6.52
C THR A 294 1.80 -7.62 5.44
N PHE A 295 1.95 -6.86 4.35
CA PHE A 295 2.89 -7.10 3.26
C PHE A 295 3.09 -5.83 2.43
N ASP A 296 4.20 -5.70 1.73
CA ASP A 296 4.45 -4.54 0.86
C ASP A 296 3.92 -4.80 -0.55
N LEU A 297 3.33 -3.79 -1.19
CA LEU A 297 2.96 -3.84 -2.60
C LEU A 297 3.83 -2.89 -3.42
N ASN A 298 4.18 -3.33 -4.63
CA ASN A 298 4.91 -2.54 -5.61
C ASN A 298 4.35 -2.80 -7.01
N PHE A 299 4.52 -1.82 -7.88
CA PHE A 299 4.50 -2.05 -9.31
C PHE A 299 5.90 -2.39 -9.81
N SER A 300 5.97 -3.25 -10.82
CA SER A 300 7.17 -3.43 -11.62
C SER A 300 6.87 -3.29 -13.10
N ILE A 301 7.81 -2.67 -13.81
CA ILE A 301 7.78 -2.48 -15.26
C ILE A 301 9.10 -3.06 -15.78
N SER A 302 9.04 -3.95 -16.77
CA SER A 302 10.27 -4.52 -17.34
C SER A 302 11.11 -3.44 -18.03
N ASN A 303 12.43 -3.63 -18.18
CA ASN A 303 13.26 -2.66 -18.90
C ASN A 303 12.72 -2.39 -20.32
N LEU A 304 12.30 -3.44 -21.02
CA LEU A 304 11.78 -3.34 -22.38
C LEU A 304 10.50 -2.51 -22.42
N ASP A 305 9.56 -2.79 -21.52
CA ASP A 305 8.29 -2.05 -21.45
C ASP A 305 8.52 -0.61 -21.01
N LEU A 306 9.46 -0.37 -20.10
CA LEU A 306 9.81 0.96 -19.63
C LEU A 306 10.33 1.83 -20.79
N LYS A 307 11.22 1.29 -21.64
CA LYS A 307 11.72 1.98 -22.84
C LYS A 307 10.63 2.21 -23.88
N ASN A 308 9.79 1.21 -24.13
CA ASN A 308 8.85 1.23 -25.25
C ASN A 308 7.54 1.98 -24.93
N HIS A 309 7.15 2.07 -23.66
CA HIS A 309 5.82 2.54 -23.26
C HIS A 309 5.83 3.63 -22.19
N PHE A 310 6.96 3.87 -21.51
CA PHE A 310 7.06 4.83 -20.41
C PHE A 310 8.28 5.77 -20.53
N PHE A 311 8.82 5.95 -21.74
CA PHE A 311 9.99 6.82 -21.97
C PHE A 311 9.60 8.28 -22.22
N GLU A 312 8.53 8.51 -22.99
CA GLU A 312 8.11 9.86 -23.43
C GLU A 312 7.81 10.78 -22.24
N ALA A 313 8.28 12.02 -22.33
CA ALA A 313 8.05 13.03 -21.30
C ALA A 313 6.56 13.36 -21.17
N GLY A 314 6.05 13.26 -19.94
CA GLY A 314 4.65 13.49 -19.64
C GLY A 314 4.21 12.83 -18.34
N THR A 315 2.91 12.68 -18.19
CA THR A 315 2.28 12.09 -17.02
C THR A 315 1.44 10.89 -17.42
N TYR A 316 1.67 9.77 -16.76
CA TYR A 316 0.92 8.52 -16.90
C TYR A 316 0.03 8.36 -15.66
N THR A 317 -1.28 8.25 -15.84
CA THR A 317 -2.24 8.12 -14.74
C THR A 317 -3.18 6.94 -14.94
N PHE A 318 -3.52 6.27 -13.84
CA PHE A 318 -4.56 5.25 -13.80
C PHE A 318 -5.02 5.05 -12.36
N GLN A 319 -6.15 4.38 -12.18
CA GLN A 319 -6.64 4.00 -10.86
C GLN A 319 -6.59 2.46 -10.71
N LEU A 320 -5.91 2.01 -9.67
CA LEU A 320 -5.86 0.62 -9.23
C LEU A 320 -7.04 0.37 -8.29
N GLU A 321 -7.87 -0.63 -8.59
CA GLU A 321 -8.90 -1.14 -7.69
C GLU A 321 -8.41 -2.48 -7.11
N LEU A 322 -8.22 -2.52 -5.79
CA LEU A 322 -7.88 -3.71 -5.03
C LEU A 322 -9.10 -4.21 -4.27
N ASP A 323 -9.26 -5.52 -4.14
CA ASP A 323 -10.32 -6.15 -3.36
C ASP A 323 -9.77 -7.32 -2.55
N ALA A 324 -9.92 -7.24 -1.23
CA ALA A 324 -9.66 -8.35 -0.33
C ALA A 324 -10.97 -9.13 -0.14
N LYS A 325 -11.04 -10.30 -0.76
CA LYS A 325 -12.30 -11.05 -0.90
C LYS A 325 -12.22 -12.44 -0.27
N SER A 326 -13.24 -12.84 0.49
CA SER A 326 -13.30 -14.18 1.07
C SER A 326 -13.45 -15.25 -0.03
N PRO A 327 -12.97 -16.50 0.19
CA PRO A 327 -13.03 -17.56 -0.81
C PRO A 327 -14.44 -17.93 -1.29
N ASP A 328 -15.43 -17.77 -0.41
CA ASP A 328 -16.86 -17.98 -0.68
C ASP A 328 -17.55 -16.74 -1.28
N ASN A 329 -16.81 -15.64 -1.47
CA ASN A 329 -17.30 -14.35 -1.96
C ASN A 329 -18.35 -13.65 -1.07
N ALA A 330 -18.59 -14.11 0.16
CA ALA A 330 -19.55 -13.50 1.08
C ALA A 330 -19.06 -12.17 1.68
N HIS A 331 -17.74 -11.98 1.75
CA HIS A 331 -17.10 -10.80 2.32
C HIS A 331 -16.09 -10.21 1.33
N SER A 332 -16.06 -8.87 1.25
CA SER A 332 -15.20 -8.12 0.34
C SER A 332 -14.90 -6.76 0.96
N ALA A 333 -13.69 -6.27 0.73
CA ALA A 333 -13.26 -4.94 1.10
C ALA A 333 -12.45 -4.35 -0.05
N LYS A 334 -12.94 -3.25 -0.63
CA LYS A 334 -12.31 -2.59 -1.77
C LYS A 334 -11.47 -1.39 -1.35
N GLN A 335 -10.38 -1.16 -2.05
CA GLN A 335 -9.57 0.05 -1.97
C GLN A 335 -9.28 0.58 -3.37
N LEU A 336 -9.45 1.87 -3.57
CA LEU A 336 -9.04 2.58 -4.77
C LEU A 336 -7.74 3.32 -4.49
N THR A 337 -6.80 3.23 -5.43
CA THR A 337 -5.51 3.90 -5.38
C THR A 337 -5.28 4.62 -6.69
N ASP A 338 -5.17 5.95 -6.63
CA ASP A 338 -4.81 6.78 -7.78
C ASP A 338 -3.29 6.73 -7.97
N VAL A 339 -2.86 6.39 -9.18
CA VAL A 339 -1.44 6.23 -9.52
C VAL A 339 -1.05 7.28 -10.54
N THR A 340 0.01 8.03 -10.24
CA THR A 340 0.60 9.02 -11.12
C THR A 340 2.09 8.75 -11.28
N LEU A 341 2.50 8.55 -12.53
CA LEU A 341 3.89 8.43 -12.95
C LEU A 341 4.27 9.65 -13.77
N VAL A 342 5.26 10.41 -13.32
CA VAL A 342 5.76 11.61 -14.00
C VAL A 342 7.11 11.31 -14.64
N VAL A 343 7.21 11.55 -15.93
CA VAL A 343 8.46 11.53 -16.67
C VAL A 343 8.76 12.97 -17.11
N PRO A 344 9.68 13.68 -16.46
CA PRO A 344 10.06 15.02 -16.89
C PRO A 344 10.76 14.97 -18.26
N ALA A 345 10.93 16.13 -18.89
CA ALA A 345 11.82 16.26 -20.04
C ALA A 345 13.26 15.92 -19.61
N LEU A 346 13.86 14.94 -20.28
CA LEU A 346 15.19 14.42 -20.01
C LEU A 346 15.98 14.34 -21.30
N SER A 347 17.21 14.87 -21.26
CA SER A 347 18.04 14.97 -22.44
C SER A 347 19.52 14.86 -22.12
N GLU A 348 20.30 14.31 -23.06
CA GLU A 348 21.74 14.14 -22.96
C GLU A 348 22.37 14.10 -24.35
N LEU A 349 23.46 14.84 -24.58
CA LEU A 349 24.27 14.78 -25.79
C LEU A 349 25.73 14.56 -25.42
N ILE A 350 26.32 13.48 -25.91
CA ILE A 350 27.69 13.07 -25.63
C ILE A 350 28.49 12.99 -26.95
N ILE A 351 29.72 13.48 -26.90
CA ILE A 351 30.74 13.23 -27.91
C ILE A 351 31.95 12.63 -27.20
N ALA A 352 32.29 11.39 -27.54
CA ALA A 352 33.41 10.68 -26.93
C ALA A 352 34.73 11.45 -27.16
N PRO A 353 35.65 11.53 -26.16
CA PRO A 353 36.90 12.28 -26.29
C PRO A 353 37.73 11.93 -27.54
N SER A 354 37.75 10.64 -27.93
CA SER A 354 38.44 10.16 -29.12
C SER A 354 37.85 10.64 -30.45
N LYS A 355 36.67 11.28 -30.43
CA LYS A 355 35.93 11.73 -31.61
C LYS A 355 35.71 13.24 -31.65
N GLN A 356 36.44 13.99 -30.80
CA GLN A 356 36.32 15.45 -30.73
C GLN A 356 37.19 16.17 -31.77
N GLU A 357 38.18 15.49 -32.36
CA GLU A 357 39.07 16.08 -33.34
C GLU A 357 38.82 15.55 -34.76
N VAL A 358 38.69 16.46 -35.72
CA VAL A 358 38.52 16.14 -37.14
C VAL A 358 39.54 16.91 -37.95
N ASN A 359 40.51 16.19 -38.52
CA ASN A 359 41.65 16.79 -39.20
C ASN A 359 41.52 16.64 -40.71
N PHE A 360 41.63 17.73 -41.48
CA PHE A 360 41.77 17.68 -42.94
C PHE A 360 43.20 18.02 -43.34
N GLN A 361 43.80 17.25 -44.26
CA GLN A 361 45.18 17.49 -44.69
C GLN A 361 45.22 17.83 -46.17
N PHE A 362 45.52 19.07 -46.53
CA PHE A 362 45.71 19.48 -47.93
C PHE A 362 47.20 19.48 -48.27
N ASN A 363 47.68 18.41 -48.93
CA ASN A 363 49.09 18.21 -49.28
C ASN A 363 49.30 17.66 -50.69
N SER A 364 48.24 17.48 -51.47
CA SER A 364 48.28 16.95 -52.84
C SER A 364 47.37 17.76 -53.76
N ALA A 365 47.69 17.79 -55.05
CA ALA A 365 46.84 18.46 -56.05
C ALA A 365 45.41 17.92 -56.04
N THR A 366 45.24 16.61 -55.86
CA THR A 366 43.93 15.96 -55.76
C THR A 366 43.08 16.54 -54.64
N HIS A 367 43.66 16.78 -53.45
CA HIS A 367 42.93 17.38 -52.34
C HIS A 367 42.41 18.78 -52.67
N TYR A 368 43.21 19.61 -53.35
CA TYR A 368 42.78 20.95 -53.75
C TYR A 368 41.78 20.94 -54.92
N GLN A 369 41.83 19.94 -55.80
CA GLN A 369 40.93 19.83 -56.96
C GLN A 369 39.58 19.20 -56.62
N GLN A 370 39.56 18.20 -55.74
CA GLN A 370 38.37 17.38 -55.46
C GLN A 370 37.77 17.65 -54.07
N GLY A 371 38.45 18.45 -53.25
CA GLY A 371 38.08 18.62 -51.86
C GLY A 371 38.34 17.34 -51.04
N GLN A 372 37.76 17.29 -49.85
CA GLN A 372 37.90 16.15 -48.94
C GLN A 372 36.61 15.95 -48.16
N SER A 373 36.28 14.69 -47.87
CA SER A 373 35.20 14.33 -46.94
C SER A 373 35.72 13.36 -45.88
N LYS A 374 35.17 13.49 -44.66
CA LYS A 374 35.44 12.58 -43.55
C LYS A 374 34.13 12.25 -42.84
N VAL A 375 33.92 10.97 -42.57
CA VAL A 375 32.83 10.52 -41.71
C VAL A 375 33.43 10.06 -40.40
N ILE A 376 32.94 10.61 -39.29
CA ILE A 376 33.29 10.15 -37.95
C ILE A 376 32.12 9.31 -37.46
N SER A 377 32.32 7.99 -37.45
CA SER A 377 31.28 7.06 -37.04
C SER A 377 30.94 7.25 -35.55
N THR A 378 29.65 7.24 -35.26
CA THR A 378 29.01 7.36 -33.94
C THR A 378 29.61 8.50 -33.11
N GLN A 379 29.82 9.66 -33.76
CA GLN A 379 30.44 10.82 -33.14
C GLN A 379 29.56 11.43 -32.06
N ILE A 380 28.25 11.53 -32.34
CA ILE A 380 27.27 12.05 -31.40
C ILE A 380 26.44 10.88 -30.88
N LYS A 381 26.29 10.82 -29.57
CA LYS A 381 25.31 9.97 -28.88
C LYS A 381 24.28 10.88 -28.21
N LEU A 382 23.01 10.76 -28.62
CA LEU A 382 21.90 11.60 -28.17
C LEU A 382 20.85 10.74 -27.45
N SER A 383 20.41 11.21 -26.31
CA SER A 383 19.18 10.73 -25.66
C SER A 383 18.25 11.93 -25.46
N ASN A 384 17.01 11.80 -25.89
CA ASN A 384 15.96 12.79 -25.62
C ASN A 384 14.62 12.08 -25.58
N ASN A 385 13.82 12.35 -24.54
CA ASN A 385 12.50 11.73 -24.41
C ASN A 385 11.33 12.60 -24.94
N GLU A 386 11.66 13.62 -25.71
CA GLU A 386 10.73 14.43 -26.50
C GLU A 386 11.13 14.36 -27.97
N ASN A 387 10.25 14.85 -28.85
CA ASN A 387 10.69 15.17 -30.21
C ASN A 387 11.82 16.22 -30.15
N TYR A 388 12.75 16.19 -31.10
CA TYR A 388 13.89 17.11 -31.07
C TYR A 388 14.35 17.56 -32.46
N GLU A 389 15.13 18.64 -32.45
CA GLU A 389 15.91 19.12 -33.57
C GLU A 389 17.38 19.16 -33.18
N LEU A 390 18.27 18.71 -34.08
CA LEU A 390 19.72 18.76 -33.88
C LEU A 390 20.32 19.85 -34.75
N TYR A 391 21.24 20.59 -34.17
CA TYR A 391 21.87 21.76 -34.77
C TYR A 391 23.39 21.66 -34.73
N VAL A 392 24.03 22.34 -35.68
CA VAL A 392 25.46 22.56 -35.72
C VAL A 392 25.77 24.02 -36.01
N LYS A 393 26.82 24.56 -35.39
CA LYS A 393 27.39 25.87 -35.72
C LYS A 393 28.90 25.87 -35.54
N SER A 394 29.57 26.86 -36.11
CA SER A 394 30.94 27.20 -35.74
C SER A 394 30.95 28.17 -34.56
N ALA A 395 32.01 28.12 -33.76
CA ALA A 395 32.23 29.07 -32.67
C ALA A 395 32.60 30.48 -33.18
N ALA A 396 33.08 30.60 -34.41
CA ALA A 396 33.50 31.85 -35.04
C ALA A 396 33.21 31.84 -36.55
N SER A 397 33.21 33.01 -37.19
CA SER A 397 32.98 33.16 -38.64
C SER A 397 34.20 32.77 -39.48
N PHE A 398 35.38 32.64 -38.87
CA PHE A 398 36.64 32.33 -39.53
C PHE A 398 37.44 31.30 -38.72
N PHE A 399 38.26 30.51 -39.41
CA PHE A 399 39.23 29.62 -38.77
C PHE A 399 40.34 30.42 -38.09
N ASN A 400 40.96 29.85 -37.05
CA ASN A 400 42.11 30.40 -36.35
C ASN A 400 43.41 29.74 -36.83
N LYS A 401 44.48 30.54 -36.92
CA LYS A 401 45.86 30.12 -37.15
C LYS A 401 46.66 30.44 -35.89
N GLY A 402 47.18 29.43 -35.18
CA GLY A 402 47.94 29.63 -33.95
C GLY A 402 47.17 30.42 -32.86
N GLY A 403 45.85 30.24 -32.80
CA GLY A 403 44.97 30.97 -31.86
C GLY A 403 44.49 32.35 -32.34
N VAL A 404 44.97 32.84 -33.49
CA VAL A 404 44.58 34.15 -34.05
C VAL A 404 43.65 33.95 -35.25
N GLN A 405 42.62 34.78 -35.38
CA GLN A 405 41.68 34.72 -36.50
C GLN A 405 42.38 34.82 -37.86
N SER A 406 42.01 33.95 -38.80
CA SER A 406 42.45 33.98 -40.20
C SER A 406 41.41 34.61 -41.14
N ASN A 407 41.69 34.61 -42.45
CA ASN A 407 40.73 35.02 -43.48
C ASN A 407 40.01 33.83 -44.15
N ILE A 408 40.12 32.61 -43.60
CA ILE A 408 39.42 31.43 -44.08
C ILE A 408 38.06 31.37 -43.41
N ASN A 409 36.98 31.57 -44.17
CA ASN A 409 35.61 31.59 -43.63
C ASN A 409 35.20 30.19 -43.13
N SER A 410 34.47 30.11 -42.03
CA SER A 410 33.90 28.85 -41.52
C SER A 410 33.02 28.11 -42.53
N THR A 411 32.38 28.84 -43.45
CA THR A 411 31.46 28.27 -44.47
C THR A 411 32.13 27.33 -45.46
N ILE A 412 33.47 27.27 -45.51
CA ILE A 412 34.18 26.28 -46.33
C ILE A 412 33.98 24.84 -45.84
N LEU A 413 33.62 24.68 -44.56
CA LEU A 413 33.38 23.40 -43.94
C LEU A 413 31.87 23.17 -43.84
N GLU A 414 31.42 22.09 -44.45
CA GLU A 414 30.05 21.62 -44.35
C GLU A 414 29.98 20.43 -43.40
N VAL A 415 28.93 20.38 -42.58
CA VAL A 415 28.74 19.35 -41.55
C VAL A 415 27.30 18.85 -41.59
N GLY A 416 27.08 17.55 -41.40
CA GLY A 416 25.74 16.97 -41.32
C GLY A 416 25.77 15.52 -40.86
N VAL A 417 24.59 14.96 -40.62
CA VAL A 417 24.46 13.51 -40.37
C VAL A 417 24.71 12.77 -41.69
N ASP A 418 25.53 11.72 -41.65
CA ASP A 418 25.82 10.94 -42.85
C ASP A 418 24.54 10.31 -43.43
N GLY A 419 24.44 10.28 -44.75
CA GLY A 419 23.24 9.81 -45.46
C GLY A 419 22.06 10.79 -45.53
N ILE A 420 22.14 11.98 -44.90
CA ILE A 420 21.08 13.02 -45.00
C ILE A 420 21.54 14.16 -45.92
N SER A 421 22.04 15.25 -45.35
CA SER A 421 22.53 16.43 -46.08
C SER A 421 23.49 17.19 -45.19
N THR A 422 24.53 17.77 -45.77
CA THR A 422 25.46 18.67 -45.09
C THR A 422 24.97 20.11 -45.18
N VAL A 423 25.31 20.92 -44.18
CA VAL A 423 25.06 22.36 -44.16
C VAL A 423 26.38 23.09 -43.95
N ALA A 424 26.58 24.21 -44.65
CA ALA A 424 27.77 25.05 -44.45
C ALA A 424 27.76 25.65 -43.04
N LEU A 425 28.91 25.59 -42.34
CA LEU A 425 29.01 26.15 -41.01
C LEU A 425 28.90 27.68 -41.02
N SER A 426 28.26 28.20 -39.99
CA SER A 426 28.26 29.61 -39.63
C SER A 426 28.11 29.76 -38.12
N THR A 427 28.22 30.98 -37.61
CA THR A 427 27.96 31.27 -36.20
C THR A 427 26.48 31.15 -35.81
N THR A 428 25.58 31.11 -36.81
CA THR A 428 24.15 30.87 -36.63
C THR A 428 23.87 29.36 -36.66
N PRO A 429 23.18 28.78 -35.65
CA PRO A 429 22.78 27.38 -35.64
C PRO A 429 22.10 26.96 -36.95
N GLN A 430 22.66 25.95 -37.60
CA GLN A 430 22.09 25.30 -38.78
C GLN A 430 21.51 23.95 -38.37
N LYS A 431 20.30 23.67 -38.85
CA LYS A 431 19.57 22.44 -38.52
C LYS A 431 20.12 21.28 -39.36
N ILE A 432 20.44 20.17 -38.70
CA ILE A 432 20.91 18.92 -39.34
C ILE A 432 19.97 17.74 -39.09
N ILE A 433 19.04 17.85 -38.12
CA ILE A 433 17.85 17.00 -37.96
C ILE A 433 16.67 17.90 -37.60
N SER A 434 15.54 17.73 -38.28
CA SER A 434 14.37 18.61 -38.15
C SER A 434 13.16 18.06 -37.41
N ALA A 435 13.10 16.75 -37.19
CA ALA A 435 11.99 16.10 -36.50
C ALA A 435 12.42 14.73 -35.97
N GLY A 436 13.42 14.72 -35.08
CA GLY A 436 13.81 13.50 -34.38
C GLY A 436 12.70 13.07 -33.42
N ALA A 437 12.36 11.78 -33.41
CA ALA A 437 11.45 11.18 -32.42
C ALA A 437 12.16 11.00 -31.07
N PRO A 438 11.46 10.73 -29.95
CA PRO A 438 12.11 10.36 -28.70
C PRO A 438 13.05 9.16 -28.90
N VAL A 439 14.29 9.30 -28.45
CA VAL A 439 15.33 8.28 -28.59
C VAL A 439 16.15 8.14 -27.31
N LEU A 440 16.55 6.92 -27.00
CA LEU A 440 17.55 6.62 -25.98
C LEU A 440 18.81 6.12 -26.68
N ASP A 441 19.94 6.77 -26.40
CA ASP A 441 21.25 6.33 -26.88
C ASP A 441 21.39 6.26 -28.41
N GLN A 442 20.67 7.11 -29.15
CA GLN A 442 20.80 7.18 -30.61
C GLN A 442 22.18 7.71 -30.99
N GLU A 443 22.89 6.92 -31.79
CA GLU A 443 24.21 7.30 -32.31
C GLU A 443 24.08 7.87 -33.72
N PHE A 444 24.85 8.92 -34.00
CA PHE A 444 24.92 9.57 -35.31
C PHE A 444 26.36 9.56 -35.84
N ASP A 445 26.48 9.07 -37.07
CA ASP A 445 27.67 9.25 -37.90
C ASP A 445 27.62 10.66 -38.48
N ILE A 446 28.70 11.41 -38.33
CA ILE A 446 28.75 12.80 -38.78
C ILE A 446 29.73 12.93 -39.94
N LYS A 447 29.23 13.49 -41.03
CA LYS A 447 29.98 13.80 -42.23
C LYS A 447 30.44 15.24 -42.22
N TYR A 448 31.74 15.40 -42.43
CA TYR A 448 32.41 16.66 -42.68
C TYR A 448 32.85 16.70 -44.14
N LEU A 449 32.66 17.84 -44.80
CA LEU A 449 32.98 18.03 -46.20
C LEU A 449 33.60 19.40 -46.42
N ILE A 450 34.73 19.43 -47.13
CA ILE A 450 35.25 20.63 -47.79
C ILE A 450 35.09 20.37 -49.27
N SER A 451 34.16 21.07 -49.90
CA SER A 451 33.81 20.88 -51.31
C SER A 451 34.99 21.25 -52.25
N PRO A 452 34.99 20.77 -53.51
CA PRO A 452 36.00 21.15 -54.49
C PRO A 452 36.23 22.67 -54.62
N SER A 453 35.15 23.46 -54.68
CA SER A 453 35.22 24.92 -54.79
C SER A 453 35.81 25.56 -53.53
N ALA A 454 35.41 25.08 -52.35
CA ALA A 454 35.96 25.51 -51.08
C ALA A 454 37.46 25.18 -50.96
N ALA A 455 37.87 23.98 -51.39
CA ALA A 455 39.25 23.53 -51.36
C ALA A 455 40.18 24.35 -52.26
N GLN A 456 39.72 24.77 -53.45
CA GLN A 456 40.50 25.64 -54.34
C GLN A 456 40.83 27.00 -53.67
N SER A 457 39.94 27.51 -52.81
CA SER A 457 40.20 28.75 -52.05
C SER A 457 41.33 28.63 -51.03
N LEU A 458 41.83 27.41 -50.77
CA LEU A 458 42.90 27.14 -49.82
C LEU A 458 44.30 27.15 -50.45
N ILE A 459 44.43 27.19 -51.78
CA ILE A 459 45.71 27.07 -52.49
C ILE A 459 46.68 28.21 -52.11
N GLU A 460 46.17 29.42 -51.96
CA GLU A 460 46.97 30.61 -51.65
C GLU A 460 47.18 30.81 -50.13
N LYS A 461 46.64 29.92 -49.30
CA LYS A 461 46.73 30.04 -47.84
C LYS A 461 48.08 29.51 -47.35
N GLU A 462 48.57 30.11 -46.27
CA GLU A 462 49.83 29.71 -45.66
C GLU A 462 49.81 28.24 -45.23
N LYS A 463 50.91 27.52 -45.43
CA LYS A 463 51.03 26.12 -45.05
C LYS A 463 51.18 25.98 -43.54
N THR A 464 50.06 25.81 -42.85
CA THR A 464 50.01 25.68 -41.39
C THR A 464 48.71 25.00 -40.95
N THR A 465 48.51 24.85 -39.64
CA THR A 465 47.26 24.32 -39.08
C THR A 465 46.27 25.44 -38.84
N TYR A 466 45.07 25.25 -39.36
CA TYR A 466 43.91 26.10 -39.10
C TYR A 466 42.89 25.31 -38.28
N SER A 467 42.33 25.92 -37.24
CA SER A 467 41.38 25.27 -36.35
C SER A 467 40.11 26.09 -36.17
N ILE A 468 38.99 25.42 -35.93
CA ILE A 468 37.73 26.03 -35.56
C ILE A 468 36.97 25.06 -34.67
N ASN A 469 36.28 25.58 -33.66
CA ASN A 469 35.42 24.76 -32.82
C ASN A 469 34.05 24.61 -33.48
N VAL A 470 33.60 23.36 -33.60
CA VAL A 470 32.25 23.01 -34.06
C VAL A 470 31.41 22.70 -32.82
N ILE A 471 30.25 23.34 -32.70
CA ILE A 471 29.36 23.21 -31.56
C ILE A 471 28.08 22.52 -32.04
N TYR A 472 27.76 21.41 -31.38
CA TYR A 472 26.47 20.74 -31.54
C TYR A 472 25.54 21.13 -30.40
N SER A 473 24.27 21.27 -30.72
CA SER A 473 23.20 21.52 -29.75
C SER A 473 21.92 20.88 -30.25
N PHE A 474 21.01 20.55 -29.36
CA PHE A 474 19.67 20.13 -29.75
C PHE A 474 18.63 20.98 -29.03
N THR A 475 17.40 20.93 -29.51
CA THR A 475 16.24 21.57 -28.88
C THR A 475 15.12 20.55 -28.81
N ALA A 476 14.53 20.36 -27.64
CA ALA A 476 13.31 19.58 -27.49
C ALA A 476 12.11 20.39 -28.00
N LEU A 477 11.24 19.75 -28.78
CA LEU A 477 10.11 20.35 -29.48
C LEU A 477 8.82 20.37 -28.65
#